data_AF-A0A248RBN7-F1
#
_entry.id   AF-A0A248RBN7-F1
#
_cell.length_a   1.000
_cell.length_b   1.000
_cell.length_c   1.000
_cell.angle_alpha   90.00
_cell.angle_beta   90.00
_cell.angle_gamma   90.00
#
_symmetry.space_group_name_H-M   'P 1'
#
loop_
_entity.id
_entity.type
_entity.pdbx_description
1 polymer ?
#
loop_
_entity_poly.entity_id
_entity_poly.type
_entity_poly.pdbx_seq_one_letter_code
_entity_poly.pdbx_strand_id
1 'polypeptide(L)'
;MFSTLIEFRSYGQQAVEAAKYIGQGSAVTLDHSNRSPITVQYPYEKILSSERFRGRIHFEFDKCIACEVCVRVCPINLPVVDWILVRDIKKKRLKSYSIDFGVCIFRGNCVEYCPTNCLSMTEEYELSSYDRHELNYDQTALGRLPLSTSQDVSIQVVSTSLNLLSKRFEGEKLND
;
A
#
# COMPACT_ATOMS: atom_id res chain seq x y z
N MET A 1 -39.99 -7.45 -55.29
CA MET A 1 -40.52 -8.31 -54.20
C MET A 1 -39.49 -9.30 -53.65
N PHE A 2 -38.54 -9.82 -54.45
CA PHE A 2 -37.51 -10.74 -53.94
C PHE A 2 -36.37 -10.08 -53.13
N SER A 3 -36.00 -8.81 -53.43
CA SER A 3 -34.92 -8.10 -52.73
C SER A 3 -35.22 -7.87 -51.24
N THR A 4 -36.46 -7.52 -50.90
CA THR A 4 -36.88 -7.25 -49.53
C THR A 4 -36.86 -8.53 -48.67
N LEU A 5 -37.16 -9.69 -49.27
CA LEU A 5 -37.09 -10.98 -48.57
C LEU A 5 -35.65 -11.40 -48.24
N ILE A 6 -34.69 -11.05 -49.09
CA ILE A 6 -33.26 -11.30 -48.84
C ILE A 6 -32.75 -10.40 -47.70
N GLU A 7 -33.17 -9.14 -47.68
CA GLU A 7 -32.81 -8.17 -46.64
C GLU A 7 -33.34 -8.58 -45.26
N PHE A 8 -34.61 -9.00 -45.16
CA PHE A 8 -35.18 -9.56 -43.94
C PHE A 8 -34.44 -10.82 -43.46
N ARG A 9 -34.01 -11.68 -44.38
CA ARG A 9 -33.21 -12.88 -44.05
C ARG A 9 -31.83 -12.50 -43.50
N SER A 10 -31.15 -11.51 -44.07
CA SER A 10 -29.86 -11.03 -43.56
C SER A 10 -29.97 -10.34 -42.21
N TYR A 11 -31.03 -9.55 -41.98
CA TYR A 11 -31.29 -8.94 -40.67
C TYR A 11 -31.57 -9.99 -39.59
N GLY A 12 -32.36 -11.03 -39.92
CA GLY A 12 -32.59 -12.15 -39.03
C GLY A 12 -31.30 -12.91 -38.66
N GLN A 13 -30.38 -13.09 -39.62
CA GLN A 13 -29.07 -13.70 -39.36
C GLN A 13 -28.21 -12.85 -38.42
N GLN A 14 -28.18 -11.53 -38.63
CA GLN A 14 -27.45 -10.59 -37.74
C GLN A 14 -28.02 -10.60 -36.31
N ALA A 15 -29.35 -10.63 -36.17
CA ALA A 15 -30.00 -10.68 -34.86
C ALA A 15 -29.67 -11.98 -34.10
N VAL A 16 -29.64 -13.13 -34.78
CA VAL A 16 -29.25 -14.42 -34.19
C VAL A 16 -27.78 -14.42 -33.78
N GLU A 17 -26.90 -13.85 -34.61
CA GLU A 17 -25.48 -13.72 -34.31
C GLU A 17 -25.25 -12.83 -33.07
N ALA A 18 -25.93 -11.68 -33.00
CA ALA A 18 -25.90 -10.81 -31.83
C ALA A 18 -26.40 -11.52 -30.56
N ALA A 19 -27.51 -12.24 -30.64
CA ALA A 19 -28.05 -13.01 -29.52
C ALA A 19 -27.08 -14.10 -29.03
N LYS A 20 -26.36 -14.75 -29.96
CA LYS A 20 -25.32 -15.73 -29.62
C LYS A 20 -24.18 -15.09 -28.82
N TYR A 21 -23.68 -13.93 -29.26
CA TYR A 21 -22.61 -13.22 -28.54
C TYR A 21 -23.07 -12.73 -27.17
N ILE A 22 -24.32 -12.25 -27.04
CA ILE A 22 -24.91 -11.88 -25.75
C ILE A 22 -24.98 -13.11 -24.83
N GLY A 23 -25.47 -14.24 -25.34
CA GLY A 23 -25.55 -15.49 -24.58
C GLY A 23 -24.18 -15.99 -24.12
N GLN A 24 -23.15 -15.88 -24.96
CA GLN A 24 -21.76 -16.18 -24.57
C GLN A 24 -21.28 -15.26 -23.44
N GLY A 25 -21.56 -13.96 -23.51
CA GLY A 25 -21.26 -13.01 -22.43
C GLY A 25 -21.98 -13.35 -21.13
N SER A 26 -23.28 -13.65 -21.20
CA SER A 26 -24.08 -14.04 -20.03
C SER A 26 -23.62 -15.36 -19.40
N ALA A 27 -23.12 -16.31 -20.20
CA ALA A 27 -22.55 -17.54 -19.67
C ALA A 27 -21.27 -17.27 -18.87
N VAL A 28 -20.42 -16.37 -19.35
CA VAL A 28 -19.20 -15.95 -18.63
C VAL A 28 -19.54 -15.22 -17.33
N THR A 29 -20.54 -14.35 -17.31
CA THR A 29 -20.95 -13.67 -16.08
C THR A 29 -21.55 -14.64 -15.07
N LEU A 30 -22.33 -15.63 -15.52
CA LEU A 30 -22.88 -16.67 -14.66
C LEU A 30 -21.77 -17.56 -14.06
N ASP A 31 -20.72 -17.86 -14.82
CA ASP A 31 -19.54 -18.60 -14.32
C ASP A 31 -18.82 -17.83 -13.19
N HIS A 32 -18.78 -16.50 -13.25
CA HIS A 32 -18.18 -15.68 -12.18
C HIS A 32 -18.95 -15.76 -10.86
N SER A 33 -20.28 -15.93 -10.89
CA SER A 33 -21.10 -16.06 -9.68
C SER A 33 -20.81 -17.33 -8.87
N ASN A 34 -20.23 -18.36 -9.50
CA ASN A 34 -19.87 -19.60 -8.82
C ASN A 34 -18.46 -19.56 -8.18
N ARG A 35 -17.71 -18.47 -8.35
CA ARG A 35 -16.37 -18.31 -7.77
C ARG A 35 -16.47 -17.70 -6.37
N SER A 36 -15.65 -18.18 -5.44
CA SER A 36 -15.54 -17.56 -4.12
C SER A 36 -14.98 -16.13 -4.23
N PRO A 37 -15.50 -15.15 -3.48
CA PRO A 37 -15.00 -13.78 -3.52
C PRO A 37 -13.55 -13.72 -3.03
N ILE A 38 -12.70 -12.98 -3.77
CA ILE A 38 -11.30 -12.70 -3.40
C ILE A 38 -11.16 -11.47 -2.48
N THR A 39 -12.28 -10.86 -2.10
CA THR A 39 -12.34 -9.65 -1.29
C THR A 39 -11.79 -9.89 0.11
N VAL A 40 -11.00 -8.94 0.62
CA VAL A 40 -10.54 -8.91 2.03
C VAL A 40 -11.45 -7.99 2.82
N GLN A 41 -11.98 -8.46 3.94
CA GLN A 41 -12.95 -7.71 4.75
C GLN A 41 -12.27 -6.73 5.72
N TYR A 42 -11.81 -5.59 5.21
CA TYR A 42 -11.32 -4.50 6.05
C TYR A 42 -12.49 -3.91 6.89
N PRO A 43 -12.33 -3.63 8.20
CA PRO A 43 -11.09 -3.56 9.00
C PRO A 43 -10.71 -4.84 9.74
N TYR A 44 -11.55 -5.87 9.74
CA TYR A 44 -11.36 -7.09 10.54
C TYR A 44 -10.29 -8.02 9.95
N GLU A 45 -10.18 -8.04 8.63
CA GLU A 45 -9.14 -8.74 7.89
C GLU A 45 -8.18 -7.74 7.26
N LYS A 46 -6.88 -7.90 7.50
CA LYS A 46 -5.82 -7.10 6.86
C LYS A 46 -4.80 -8.00 6.17
N ILE A 47 -4.27 -7.49 5.06
CA ILE A 47 -3.21 -8.16 4.29
C ILE A 47 -1.87 -7.81 4.94
N LEU A 48 -0.99 -8.81 5.09
CA LEU A 48 0.40 -8.53 5.47
C LEU A 48 1.07 -7.69 4.40
N SER A 49 1.60 -6.56 4.81
CA SER A 49 2.47 -5.75 3.96
C SER A 49 3.76 -6.52 3.67
N SER A 50 4.38 -6.24 2.52
CA SER A 50 5.66 -6.84 2.17
C SER A 50 6.78 -6.34 3.09
N GLU A 51 7.85 -7.11 3.27
CA GLU A 51 9.04 -6.69 4.04
C GLU A 51 9.66 -5.36 3.58
N ARG A 52 9.47 -4.98 2.30
CA ARG A 52 9.97 -3.72 1.71
C ARG A 52 8.88 -2.67 1.50
N PHE A 53 7.75 -2.81 2.20
CA PHE A 53 6.66 -1.86 2.12
C PHE A 53 7.13 -0.48 2.63
N ARG A 54 6.59 0.57 2.02
CA ARG A 54 6.97 1.95 2.28
C ARG A 54 5.79 2.67 2.93
N GLY A 55 5.62 2.49 4.24
CA GLY A 55 4.62 3.18 5.05
C GLY A 55 5.17 4.42 5.74
N ARG A 56 4.70 4.70 6.97
CA ARG A 56 5.20 5.79 7.80
C ARG A 56 6.72 5.69 8.01
N ILE A 57 7.37 6.84 8.10
CA ILE A 57 8.79 6.90 8.44
C ILE A 57 8.94 6.90 9.98
N HIS A 58 9.79 6.04 10.49
CA HIS A 58 10.24 6.03 11.89
C HIS A 58 11.56 6.79 12.03
N PHE A 59 11.73 7.48 13.15
CA PHE A 59 12.90 8.32 13.42
C PHE A 59 13.46 8.08 14.82
N GLU A 60 14.76 7.79 14.89
CA GLU A 60 15.49 7.70 16.14
C GLU A 60 16.31 8.97 16.41
N PHE A 61 15.92 9.71 17.44
CA PHE A 61 16.56 10.98 17.81
C PHE A 61 18.05 10.80 18.16
N ASP A 62 18.39 9.78 18.94
CA ASP A 62 19.75 9.56 19.46
C ASP A 62 20.78 9.21 18.37
N LYS A 63 20.33 8.62 17.26
CA LYS A 63 21.19 8.25 16.12
C LYS A 63 21.40 9.39 15.11
N CYS A 64 20.64 10.48 15.20
CA CYS A 64 20.71 11.55 14.22
C CYS A 64 21.92 12.47 14.47
N ILE A 65 22.69 12.75 13.41
CA ILE A 65 23.88 13.63 13.47
C ILE A 65 23.67 14.99 12.77
N ALA A 66 22.44 15.34 12.41
CA ALA A 66 22.10 16.58 11.70
C ALA A 66 22.95 16.81 10.42
N CYS A 67 23.06 15.78 9.58
CA CYS A 67 23.82 15.79 8.33
C CYS A 67 23.07 16.42 7.13
N GLU A 68 21.76 16.66 7.27
CA GLU A 68 20.87 17.23 6.24
C GLU A 68 20.89 16.48 4.90
N VAL A 69 21.34 15.22 4.90
CA VAL A 69 21.29 14.37 3.70
C VAL A 69 19.85 14.09 3.33
N CYS A 70 18.99 13.80 4.32
CA CYS A 70 17.56 13.55 4.11
C CYS A 70 16.83 14.70 3.40
N VAL A 71 17.22 15.95 3.67
CA VAL A 71 16.67 17.13 2.98
C VAL A 71 17.12 17.14 1.53
N ARG A 72 18.43 17.02 1.29
CA ARG A 72 19.05 17.11 -0.05
C ARG A 72 18.63 16.01 -1.02
N VAL A 73 18.35 14.81 -0.51
CA VAL A 73 17.91 13.67 -1.35
C VAL A 73 16.39 13.62 -1.54
N CYS A 74 15.64 14.42 -0.76
CA CYS A 74 14.20 14.54 -0.91
C CYS A 74 13.90 15.40 -2.16
N PRO A 75 13.03 14.97 -3.08
CA PRO A 75 12.75 15.73 -4.30
C PRO A 75 12.18 17.13 -4.05
N ILE A 76 11.58 17.34 -2.88
CA ILE A 76 10.93 18.59 -2.47
C ILE A 76 11.57 19.22 -1.22
N ASN A 77 12.71 18.70 -0.74
CA ASN A 77 13.37 19.17 0.49
C ASN A 77 12.43 19.19 1.72
N LEU A 78 11.64 18.14 1.91
CA LEU A 78 10.57 18.09 2.91
C LEU A 78 10.99 18.08 4.39
N PRO A 79 11.90 17.20 4.84
CA PRO A 79 12.16 17.07 6.27
C PRO A 79 12.76 18.36 6.83
N VAL A 80 12.20 18.86 7.93
CA VAL A 80 12.69 20.06 8.60
C VAL A 80 13.70 19.62 9.65
N VAL A 81 14.94 20.09 9.52
CA VAL A 81 16.06 19.72 10.40
C VAL A 81 16.59 20.98 11.07
N ASP A 82 16.29 21.17 12.34
CA ASP A 82 16.85 22.27 13.12
C ASP A 82 18.00 21.77 14.00
N TRP A 83 19.14 22.44 13.94
CA TRP A 83 20.31 22.08 14.72
C TRP A 83 21.06 23.31 15.20
N ILE A 84 21.78 23.13 16.32
CA ILE A 84 22.64 24.15 16.92
C ILE A 84 24.08 23.64 16.89
N LEU A 85 25.01 24.50 16.49
CA LEU A 85 26.43 24.20 16.58
C LEU A 85 26.92 24.48 18.00
N VAL A 86 27.23 23.42 18.74
CA VAL A 86 27.88 23.56 20.05
C VAL A 86 29.37 23.80 19.81
N ARG A 87 29.82 25.04 20.00
CA ARG A 87 31.18 25.49 19.70
C ARG A 87 32.24 24.71 20.48
N ASP A 88 31.94 24.37 21.73
CA ASP A 88 32.88 23.71 22.64
C ASP A 88 33.27 22.31 22.17
N ILE A 89 32.32 21.57 21.58
CA ILE A 89 32.48 20.18 21.15
C ILE A 89 32.68 20.11 19.62
N LYS A 90 32.57 21.24 18.91
CA LYS A 90 32.55 21.34 17.44
C LYS A 90 31.59 20.32 16.77
N LYS A 91 30.50 19.98 17.47
CA LYS A 91 29.50 19.00 17.02
C LYS A 91 28.16 19.69 16.84
N LYS A 92 27.46 19.35 15.75
CA LYS A 92 26.05 19.74 15.56
C LYS A 92 25.19 18.93 16.52
N ARG A 93 24.36 19.60 17.31
CA ARG A 93 23.29 18.98 18.10
C ARG A 93 21.96 19.25 17.43
N LEU A 94 21.19 18.20 17.18
CA LEU A 94 19.82 18.31 16.68
C LEU A 94 18.93 18.92 17.78
N LYS A 95 18.05 19.84 17.40
CA LYS A 95 17.07 20.49 18.28
C LYS A 95 15.66 19.97 18.00
N SER A 96 15.24 20.03 16.74
CA SER A 96 13.94 19.57 16.26
C SER A 96 14.09 18.86 14.92
N TYR A 97 13.26 17.85 14.72
CA TYR A 97 13.13 17.15 13.46
C TYR A 97 11.66 16.87 13.20
N SER A 98 11.13 17.32 12.05
CA SER A 98 9.74 17.05 11.68
C SER A 98 9.60 16.67 10.22
N ILE A 99 8.54 15.90 9.94
CA ILE A 99 8.16 15.50 8.58
C ILE A 99 6.66 15.71 8.43
N ASP A 100 6.27 16.44 7.39
CA ASP A 100 4.85 16.57 7.02
C ASP A 100 4.44 15.42 6.08
N PHE A 101 3.67 14.48 6.61
CA PHE A 101 3.17 13.33 5.84
C PHE A 101 2.10 13.70 4.82
N GLY A 102 1.47 14.89 4.93
CA GLY A 102 0.55 15.39 3.90
C GLY A 102 1.25 15.77 2.60
N VAL A 103 2.56 16.03 2.65
CA VAL A 103 3.39 16.38 1.48
C VAL A 103 4.35 15.24 1.09
N CYS A 104 4.61 14.31 2.01
CA CYS A 104 5.49 13.17 1.77
C CYS A 104 4.96 12.24 0.66
N ILE A 105 5.83 11.90 -0.30
CA ILE A 105 5.51 10.97 -1.40
C ILE A 105 5.94 9.52 -1.13
N PHE A 106 6.34 9.20 0.11
CA PHE A 106 6.81 7.86 0.54
C PHE A 106 7.87 7.20 -0.35
N ARG A 107 8.69 8.01 -1.04
CA ARG A 107 9.74 7.51 -1.94
C ARG A 107 10.85 6.77 -1.20
N GLY A 108 11.10 7.03 0.08
CA GLY A 108 12.09 6.30 0.89
C GLY A 108 13.57 6.66 0.67
N ASN A 109 13.90 7.66 -0.17
CA ASN A 109 15.29 8.11 -0.35
C ASN A 109 15.95 8.54 0.97
N CYS A 110 15.20 9.18 1.86
CA CYS A 110 15.72 9.66 3.15
C CYS A 110 16.19 8.50 4.04
N VAL A 111 15.59 7.32 3.92
CA VAL A 111 16.00 6.10 4.64
C VAL A 111 17.23 5.50 3.99
N GLU A 112 17.23 5.37 2.66
CA GLU A 112 18.32 4.73 1.91
C GLU A 112 19.67 5.46 2.02
N TYR A 113 19.65 6.80 1.96
CA TYR A 113 20.87 7.62 2.04
C TYR A 113 21.25 8.01 3.47
N CYS A 114 20.54 7.52 4.49
CA CYS A 114 20.87 7.86 5.87
C CYS A 114 22.15 7.13 6.31
N PRO A 115 23.25 7.83 6.65
CA PRO A 115 24.51 7.18 7.01
C PRO A 115 24.47 6.47 8.37
N THR A 116 23.58 6.90 9.28
CA THR A 116 23.48 6.34 10.64
C THR A 116 22.28 5.41 10.80
N ASN A 117 21.52 5.14 9.73
CA ASN A 117 20.27 4.39 9.79
C ASN A 117 19.32 4.88 10.90
N CYS A 118 19.24 6.20 11.11
CA CYS A 118 18.32 6.79 12.09
C CYS A 118 16.87 6.87 11.58
N LEU A 119 16.69 6.74 10.26
CA LEU A 119 15.39 6.72 9.62
C LEU A 119 15.13 5.31 9.12
N SER A 120 13.91 4.80 9.34
CA SER A 120 13.46 3.51 8.82
C SER A 120 12.03 3.61 8.28
N MET A 121 11.67 2.72 7.36
CA MET A 121 10.29 2.60 6.90
C MET A 121 9.52 1.66 7.83
N THR A 122 8.25 1.97 8.08
CA THR A 122 7.35 1.11 8.83
C THR A 122 6.25 0.54 7.94
N GLU A 123 5.49 -0.41 8.51
CA GLU A 123 4.37 -1.08 7.85
C GLU A 123 3.05 -0.29 7.96
N GLU A 124 3.02 0.81 8.70
CA GLU A 124 1.81 1.61 8.89
C GLU A 124 1.44 2.37 7.62
N TYR A 125 0.24 2.09 7.12
CA TYR A 125 -0.38 2.82 6.00
C TYR A 125 -1.63 3.60 6.43
N GLU A 126 -2.11 3.43 7.65
CA GLU A 126 -3.37 4.03 8.17
C GLU A 126 -3.12 5.39 8.82
N LEU A 127 -2.67 6.37 8.02
CA LEU A 127 -2.25 7.71 8.50
C LEU A 127 -3.30 8.81 8.29
N SER A 128 -4.59 8.48 8.25
CA SER A 128 -5.65 9.47 8.00
C SER A 128 -5.92 10.36 9.21
N SER A 129 -6.02 11.67 9.00
CA SER A 129 -6.43 12.65 10.00
C SER A 129 -7.56 13.55 9.47
N TYR A 130 -8.25 14.27 10.37
CA TYR A 130 -9.29 15.23 9.97
C TYR A 130 -8.72 16.59 9.60
N ASP A 131 -7.64 17.02 10.28
CA ASP A 131 -6.91 18.24 9.95
C ASP A 131 -5.55 17.91 9.32
N ARG A 132 -5.14 18.75 8.38
CA ARG A 132 -3.84 18.64 7.68
C ARG A 132 -2.67 18.90 8.63
N HIS A 133 -2.83 19.73 9.64
CA HIS A 133 -1.73 20.09 10.54
C HIS A 133 -1.36 18.94 11.48
N GLU A 134 -2.28 17.99 11.70
CA GLU A 134 -2.04 16.77 12.47
C GLU A 134 -1.08 15.81 11.75
N LEU A 135 -0.93 15.90 10.43
CA LEU A 135 0.00 15.09 9.63
C LEU A 135 1.45 15.56 9.71
N ASN A 136 1.70 16.73 10.32
CA ASN A 136 3.06 17.19 10.59
C ASN A 136 3.58 16.54 11.87
N TYR A 137 4.33 15.46 11.70
CA TYR A 137 4.81 14.67 12.83
C TYR A 137 6.14 15.22 13.33
N ASP A 138 6.16 15.52 14.62
CA ASP A 138 7.38 15.88 15.35
C ASP A 138 8.23 14.64 15.66
N GLN A 139 9.49 14.86 16.04
CA GLN A 139 10.47 13.82 16.37
C GLN A 139 9.95 12.80 17.39
N THR A 140 9.15 13.24 18.36
CA THR A 140 8.56 12.38 19.39
C THR A 140 7.48 11.46 18.81
N ALA A 141 6.70 11.96 17.86
CA ALA A 141 5.66 11.16 17.19
C ALA A 141 6.29 10.16 16.22
N LEU A 142 7.34 10.56 15.50
CA LEU A 142 8.07 9.70 14.57
C LEU A 142 8.81 8.54 15.28
N GLY A 143 9.27 8.75 16.50
CA GLY A 143 9.97 7.73 17.30
C GLY A 143 9.06 6.64 17.89
N ARG A 144 7.73 6.77 17.79
CA ARG A 144 6.82 5.71 18.21
C ARG A 144 6.84 4.60 17.15
N LEU A 145 7.20 3.38 17.56
CA LEU A 145 7.05 2.22 16.69
C LEU A 145 5.57 1.83 16.59
N PRO A 146 5.08 1.49 15.38
CA PRO A 146 3.81 0.80 15.23
C PRO A 146 3.77 -0.53 15.98
N LEU A 147 2.56 -0.99 16.28
CA LEU A 147 2.31 -2.42 16.34
C LEU A 147 2.35 -2.99 14.91
N SER A 148 3.06 -4.11 14.72
CA SER A 148 3.03 -4.79 13.43
C SER A 148 1.65 -5.44 13.21
N THR A 149 1.20 -5.51 11.97
CA THR A 149 -0.11 -6.13 11.64
C THR A 149 -0.20 -7.59 12.12
N SER A 150 0.93 -8.27 12.27
CA SER A 150 1.01 -9.64 12.81
C SER A 150 0.76 -9.75 14.32
N GLN A 151 0.96 -8.66 15.07
CA GLN A 151 0.88 -8.63 16.53
C GLN A 151 -0.45 -8.06 17.02
N ASP A 152 -1.26 -7.50 16.14
CA ASP A 152 -2.56 -6.95 16.49
C ASP A 152 -3.58 -8.06 16.73
N VAL A 153 -3.98 -8.23 18.00
CA VAL A 153 -4.95 -9.26 18.43
C VAL A 153 -6.36 -9.01 17.87
N SER A 154 -6.65 -7.78 17.46
CA SER A 154 -7.95 -7.38 16.92
C SER A 154 -8.18 -7.74 15.46
N ILE A 155 -7.15 -8.22 14.74
CA ILE A 155 -7.17 -8.39 13.28
C ILE A 155 -6.87 -9.83 12.90
N GLN A 156 -7.59 -10.34 11.90
CA GLN A 156 -7.26 -11.58 11.22
C GLN A 156 -6.30 -11.30 10.07
N VAL A 157 -5.13 -11.91 10.14
CA VAL A 157 -4.06 -11.70 9.17
C VAL A 157 -4.29 -12.61 7.97
N VAL A 158 -4.61 -12.02 6.82
CA VAL A 158 -4.77 -12.75 5.56
C VAL A 158 -3.42 -12.77 4.85
N SER A 159 -2.66 -13.85 5.03
CA SER A 159 -1.47 -14.06 4.21
C SER A 159 -1.91 -14.59 2.84
N THR A 160 -1.61 -13.83 1.79
CA THR A 160 -1.94 -14.19 0.40
C THR A 160 -1.28 -15.51 -0.02
N SER A 161 -0.23 -15.93 0.70
CA SER A 161 0.57 -17.12 0.42
C SER A 161 0.01 -18.42 1.02
N LEU A 162 -0.58 -18.40 2.23
CA LEU A 162 -1.03 -19.64 2.88
C LEU A 162 -2.41 -20.11 2.41
N ASN A 163 -3.31 -19.21 2.01
CA ASN A 163 -4.66 -19.62 1.56
C ASN A 163 -4.66 -20.17 0.11
N LEU A 164 -3.67 -19.81 -0.71
CA LEU A 164 -3.43 -20.43 -2.02
C LEU A 164 -2.74 -21.79 -1.91
N LEU A 165 -1.85 -21.95 -0.93
CA LEU A 165 -1.22 -23.25 -0.64
C LEU A 165 -2.19 -24.22 0.06
N SER A 166 -2.98 -23.79 1.03
CA SER A 166 -3.94 -24.66 1.74
C SER A 166 -5.00 -25.21 0.79
N LYS A 167 -5.57 -24.36 -0.09
CA LYS A 167 -6.52 -24.82 -1.12
C LYS A 167 -5.88 -25.78 -2.15
N ARG A 168 -4.57 -25.67 -2.42
CA ARG A 168 -3.86 -26.63 -3.28
C ARG A 168 -3.65 -27.98 -2.59
N PHE A 169 -3.34 -27.98 -1.29
CA PHE A 169 -3.21 -29.21 -0.50
C PHE A 169 -4.55 -29.91 -0.21
N GLU A 170 -5.65 -29.17 -0.08
CA GLU A 170 -6.98 -29.77 0.10
C GLU A 170 -7.55 -30.34 -1.21
N GLY A 171 -7.16 -29.80 -2.37
CA GLY A 171 -7.55 -30.33 -3.69
C GLY A 171 -6.81 -31.60 -4.13
N GLU A 172 -5.62 -31.88 -3.57
CA GLU A 172 -4.87 -33.11 -3.88
C GLU A 172 -5.28 -34.31 -2.99
N LYS A 173 -5.91 -34.09 -1.82
CA LYS A 173 -6.31 -35.18 -0.91
C LYS A 173 -7.66 -35.84 -1.24
N LEU A 174 -8.32 -35.45 -2.34
CA LEU A 174 -9.62 -36.02 -2.74
C LEU A 174 -9.53 -36.93 -3.98
N ASN A 175 -8.32 -37.33 -4.40
CA ASN A 175 -8.09 -38.20 -5.56
C ASN A 175 -7.14 -39.39 -5.28
N ASP A 176 -6.90 -39.73 -4.02
CA ASP A 176 -6.27 -41.00 -3.59
C ASP A 176 -7.23 -41.82 -2.71
#